data_AF-A0A956YQX0-F1
#
_entry.id   AF-A0A956YQX0-F1
#
_cell.length_a   1.000
_cell.length_b   1.000
_cell.length_c   1.000
_cell.angle_alpha   90.00
_cell.angle_beta   90.00
_cell.angle_gamma   90.00
#
_symmetry.space_group_name_H-M   'P 1'
#
loop_
_entity.id
_entity.type
_entity.pdbx_description
1 polymer ?
#
loop_
_entity_poly.entity_id
_entity_poly.type
_entity_poly.pdbx_seq_one_letter_code
_entity_poly.pdbx_strand_id
1 'polypeptide(L)'
;MQKIPYTLPFSQIRSADLPLVGGKGANLGEMSHADFPVPPGFCVTTRAFRDFVATCPQMPDFYAALDTISVEDLVATRKIGAQIRQALHETPIPEAIATTVSQTLYLNHLKPDTTFAVRSSATAEDLPDASFAGQQDTYLNVCGEDAILDAVRRCWASLFTDRAILYRQQNGFAHEEVALSVVVQQMVLPDISGILFTADPVSQNRHICSIDASYGLGEALVAGLVSADLYRVNSRTNQLVETKIGDKQLAIRPLPNGGTTQQTLTDVQRHAQVLTEAQAIALAQLGQRIEAHYGKPQDIEWAIANGQIYLLQTRPITTLFPLPAPPPPDNVLHLYVSLSHAQVMLDPIKKMGVDMWQLMFPTLKMAGATSRSRSIKSAGARLYMDVTHLLNLRLGRKIVPRFLTMADEMMAAGIQEAIQRPDFRQQLAHLRPQTNFRDVFAYLGPIIKTTLSFIFRRDPQTTRQGLTDRMDRLVAASRQRILAQPAGVARLQQIEQEIGEAFLHLLPDYPALVASGIVSQRLLAWLVGNRANPEDLTAVARGLMGNVTTEMDLAVGDLADLIRQSPELVTHFQQNPPLAALATAESVPGSAPF
;
A
#
# COMPACT_ATOMS: atom_id res chain seq x y z
N MET A 1 -23.93 34.36 10.33
CA MET A 1 -23.41 33.05 9.86
C MET A 1 -24.51 32.40 9.04
N GLN A 2 -24.24 32.01 7.78
CA GLN A 2 -25.20 31.21 7.01
C GLN A 2 -25.47 29.90 7.75
N LYS A 3 -26.75 29.57 7.93
CA LYS A 3 -27.18 28.33 8.57
C LYS A 3 -26.79 27.17 7.65
N ILE A 4 -25.96 26.24 8.13
CA ILE A 4 -25.53 25.05 7.35
C ILE A 4 -26.79 24.32 6.86
N PRO A 5 -27.00 24.04 5.57
CA PRO A 5 -28.23 23.44 5.08
C PRO A 5 -28.33 21.94 5.44
N TYR A 6 -29.55 21.40 5.47
CA TYR A 6 -29.77 19.95 5.68
C TYR A 6 -29.49 19.12 4.43
N THR A 7 -29.61 19.72 3.25
CA THR A 7 -29.28 19.09 1.97
C THR A 7 -28.31 19.97 1.18
N LEU A 8 -27.43 19.34 0.39
CA LEU A 8 -26.52 20.02 -0.53
C LEU A 8 -26.52 19.29 -1.89
N PRO A 9 -26.98 19.92 -2.97
CA PRO A 9 -26.87 19.36 -4.32
C PRO A 9 -25.41 19.16 -4.73
N PHE A 10 -25.11 18.15 -5.54
CA PHE A 10 -23.72 17.90 -6.00
C PHE A 10 -23.09 19.11 -6.69
N SER A 11 -23.89 19.88 -7.44
CA SER A 11 -23.49 21.13 -8.11
C SER A 11 -23.14 22.29 -7.17
N GLN A 12 -23.34 22.15 -5.86
CA GLN A 12 -23.00 23.15 -4.86
C GLN A 12 -21.90 22.69 -3.89
N ILE A 13 -21.57 21.40 -3.90
CA ILE A 13 -20.53 20.82 -3.03
C ILE A 13 -19.14 21.27 -3.52
N ARG A 14 -18.26 21.61 -2.58
CA ARG A 14 -16.84 21.89 -2.79
C ARG A 14 -15.99 20.98 -1.92
N SER A 15 -14.69 20.92 -2.18
CA SER A 15 -13.73 20.15 -1.37
C SER A 15 -13.74 20.51 0.12
N ALA A 16 -14.05 21.75 0.47
CA ALA A 16 -14.18 22.21 1.86
C ALA A 16 -15.39 21.63 2.60
N ASP A 17 -16.39 21.10 1.87
CA ASP A 17 -17.61 20.55 2.46
C ASP A 17 -17.46 19.08 2.90
N LEU A 18 -16.27 18.48 2.79
CA LEU A 18 -16.01 17.11 3.22
C LEU A 18 -16.53 16.80 4.65
N PRO A 19 -16.38 17.69 5.67
CA PRO A 19 -16.96 17.46 7.00
C PRO A 19 -18.51 17.45 7.02
N LEU A 20 -19.15 18.02 6.01
CA LEU A 20 -20.60 18.12 5.87
C LEU A 20 -21.20 16.98 5.04
N VAL A 21 -20.49 16.53 4.00
CA VAL A 21 -21.04 15.55 3.03
C VAL A 21 -20.32 14.21 3.01
N GLY A 22 -19.22 14.07 3.75
CA GLY A 22 -18.37 12.88 3.77
C GLY A 22 -17.59 12.68 2.48
N GLY A 23 -16.78 11.62 2.45
CA GLY A 23 -15.84 11.34 1.36
C GLY A 23 -16.52 11.11 0.00
N LYS A 24 -17.53 10.23 -0.05
CA LYS A 24 -18.26 9.93 -1.30
C LYS A 24 -19.00 11.15 -1.84
N GLY A 25 -19.68 11.87 -0.94
CA GLY A 25 -20.39 13.11 -1.29
C GLY A 25 -19.45 14.19 -1.85
N ALA A 26 -18.28 14.37 -1.23
CA ALA A 26 -17.27 15.31 -1.71
C ALA A 26 -16.73 14.93 -3.09
N ASN A 27 -16.43 13.64 -3.32
CA ASN A 27 -15.94 13.15 -4.62
C ASN A 27 -17.02 13.29 -5.72
N LEU A 28 -18.30 13.03 -5.41
CA LEU A 28 -19.41 13.25 -6.35
C LEU A 28 -19.60 14.72 -6.71
N GLY A 29 -19.49 15.60 -5.70
CA GLY A 29 -19.49 17.05 -5.91
C GLY A 29 -18.36 17.51 -6.81
N GLU A 30 -17.13 17.07 -6.53
CA GLU A 30 -15.94 17.39 -7.33
C GLU A 30 -16.08 16.91 -8.79
N MET A 31 -16.50 15.66 -9.01
CA MET A 31 -16.71 15.14 -10.35
C MET A 31 -17.79 15.91 -11.12
N SER A 32 -18.87 16.31 -10.43
CA SER A 32 -19.97 17.09 -11.04
C SER A 32 -19.51 18.48 -11.48
N HIS A 33 -18.56 19.11 -10.77
CA HIS A 33 -17.97 20.40 -11.15
C HIS A 33 -17.00 20.31 -12.31
N ALA A 34 -16.33 19.16 -12.45
CA ALA A 34 -15.39 18.90 -13.53
C ALA A 34 -16.09 18.37 -14.81
N ASP A 35 -17.41 18.54 -14.91
CA ASP A 35 -18.24 18.12 -16.05
C ASP A 35 -18.10 16.64 -16.43
N PHE A 36 -17.79 15.79 -15.45
CA PHE A 36 -17.84 14.35 -15.62
C PHE A 36 -19.30 13.85 -15.63
N PRO A 37 -19.60 12.72 -16.31
CA PRO A 37 -20.97 12.22 -16.46
C PRO A 37 -21.49 11.56 -15.16
N VAL A 38 -21.76 12.37 -14.15
CA VAL A 38 -22.28 11.94 -12.85
C VAL A 38 -23.81 12.08 -12.86
N PRO A 39 -24.57 11.05 -12.45
CA PRO A 39 -26.01 11.18 -12.25
C PRO A 39 -26.32 12.26 -11.20
N PRO A 40 -27.32 13.11 -11.43
CA PRO A 40 -27.64 14.21 -10.51
C PRO A 40 -28.09 13.67 -9.15
N GLY A 41 -27.92 14.47 -8.12
CA GLY A 41 -28.25 14.09 -6.75
C GLY A 41 -27.82 15.14 -5.75
N PHE A 42 -27.97 14.78 -4.48
CA PHE A 42 -27.63 15.64 -3.35
C PHE A 42 -27.17 14.81 -2.15
N CYS A 43 -26.54 15.48 -1.18
CA CYS A 43 -26.19 14.89 0.10
C CYS A 43 -27.12 15.43 1.19
N VAL A 44 -27.66 14.55 2.01
CA VAL A 44 -28.22 14.86 3.33
C VAL A 44 -27.04 15.04 4.28
N THR A 45 -26.86 16.26 4.79
CA THR A 45 -25.62 16.66 5.47
C THR A 45 -25.49 16.04 6.86
N THR A 46 -24.26 16.04 7.38
CA THR A 46 -23.98 15.62 8.76
C THR A 46 -24.73 16.45 9.81
N ARG A 47 -25.16 17.67 9.48
CA ARG A 47 -26.06 18.46 10.32
C ARG A 47 -27.42 17.77 10.49
N ALA A 48 -28.01 17.26 9.42
CA ALA A 48 -29.29 16.55 9.50
C ALA A 48 -29.18 15.32 10.39
N PHE A 49 -28.07 14.57 10.28
CA PHE A 49 -27.78 13.45 11.18
C PHE A 49 -27.70 13.89 12.66
N ARG A 50 -26.93 14.95 12.95
CA ARG A 50 -26.78 15.45 14.34
C ARG A 50 -28.10 15.90 14.93
N ASP A 51 -28.88 16.68 14.18
CA ASP A 51 -30.19 17.16 14.61
C ASP A 51 -31.17 15.99 14.81
N PHE A 52 -31.12 14.95 13.96
CA PHE A 52 -31.91 13.73 14.13
C PHE A 52 -31.51 12.94 15.39
N VAL A 53 -30.22 12.66 15.58
CA VAL A 53 -29.71 11.93 16.76
C VAL A 53 -30.04 12.66 18.06
N ALA A 54 -29.97 14.00 18.06
CA ALA A 54 -30.34 14.81 19.21
C ALA A 54 -31.83 14.70 19.61
N THR A 55 -32.70 14.27 18.69
CA THR A 55 -34.12 14.00 19.01
C THR A 55 -34.35 12.61 19.61
N CYS A 56 -33.34 11.74 19.62
CA CYS A 56 -33.43 10.42 20.23
C CYS A 56 -33.00 10.49 21.71
N PRO A 57 -33.92 10.41 22.69
CA PRO A 57 -33.62 10.71 24.10
C PRO A 57 -32.63 9.72 24.74
N GLN A 58 -32.54 8.50 24.21
CA GLN A 58 -31.70 7.43 24.75
C GLN A 58 -30.24 7.51 24.29
N MET A 59 -29.92 8.35 23.28
CA MET A 59 -28.58 8.37 22.70
C MET A 59 -27.45 8.79 23.65
N PRO A 60 -27.61 9.77 24.55
CA PRO A 60 -26.58 10.09 25.53
C PRO A 60 -26.20 8.89 26.40
N ASP A 61 -27.18 8.11 26.86
CA ASP A 61 -26.94 6.90 27.66
C ASP A 61 -26.25 5.82 26.83
N PHE A 62 -26.61 5.68 25.55
CA PHE A 62 -25.96 4.75 24.65
C PHE A 62 -24.50 5.12 24.36
N TYR A 63 -24.17 6.41 24.20
CA TYR A 63 -22.79 6.85 24.04
C TYR A 63 -21.95 6.54 25.29
N ALA A 64 -22.47 6.87 26.47
CA ALA A 64 -21.81 6.53 27.73
C ALA A 64 -21.61 5.01 27.90
N ALA A 65 -22.58 4.20 27.47
CA ALA A 65 -22.44 2.75 27.48
C ALA A 65 -21.34 2.28 26.51
N LEU A 66 -21.30 2.80 25.27
CA LEU A 66 -20.27 2.44 24.29
C LEU A 66 -18.84 2.80 24.74
N ASP A 67 -18.67 3.91 25.46
CA ASP A 67 -17.36 4.36 25.96
C ASP A 67 -16.82 3.50 27.12
N THR A 68 -17.69 2.71 27.77
CA THR A 68 -17.31 1.83 28.90
C THR A 68 -17.15 0.36 28.51
N ILE A 69 -17.64 -0.05 27.34
CA ILE A 69 -17.48 -1.42 26.84
C ILE A 69 -16.02 -1.67 26.44
N SER A 70 -15.46 -2.79 26.89
CA SER A 70 -14.16 -3.27 26.43
C SER A 70 -14.25 -3.76 24.98
N VAL A 71 -13.19 -3.51 24.20
CA VAL A 71 -13.09 -3.87 22.77
C VAL A 71 -13.25 -5.39 22.55
N GLU A 72 -12.92 -6.19 23.56
CA GLU A 72 -12.99 -7.65 23.56
C GLU A 72 -14.41 -8.18 23.83
N ASP A 73 -15.31 -7.37 24.40
CA ASP A 73 -16.69 -7.79 24.69
C ASP A 73 -17.61 -7.63 23.47
N LEU A 74 -17.48 -8.58 22.55
CA LEU A 74 -18.28 -8.64 21.34
C LEU A 74 -19.77 -8.84 21.62
N VAL A 75 -20.14 -9.46 22.75
CA VAL A 75 -21.55 -9.75 23.07
C VAL A 75 -22.24 -8.49 23.56
N ALA A 76 -21.61 -7.73 24.46
CA ALA A 76 -22.12 -6.44 24.91
C ALA A 76 -22.20 -5.44 23.75
N THR A 77 -21.17 -5.40 22.89
CA THR A 77 -21.14 -4.52 21.71
C THR A 77 -22.30 -4.81 20.75
N ARG A 78 -22.55 -6.09 20.45
CA ARG A 78 -23.69 -6.52 19.60
C ARG A 78 -25.03 -6.11 20.19
N LYS A 79 -25.20 -6.31 21.51
CA LYS A 79 -26.46 -5.98 22.20
C LYS A 79 -26.75 -4.49 22.15
N ILE A 80 -25.76 -3.66 22.52
CA ILE A 80 -25.92 -2.20 22.54
C ILE A 80 -26.06 -1.65 21.12
N GLY A 81 -25.28 -2.15 20.16
CA GLY A 81 -25.44 -1.80 18.74
C GLY A 81 -26.86 -2.08 18.24
N ALA A 82 -27.43 -3.25 18.57
CA ALA A 82 -28.81 -3.57 18.20
C ALA A 82 -29.85 -2.64 18.85
N GLN A 83 -29.67 -2.30 20.14
CA GLN A 83 -30.55 -1.37 20.87
C GLN A 83 -30.52 0.04 20.27
N ILE A 84 -29.32 0.55 19.94
CA ILE A 84 -29.16 1.85 19.28
C ILE A 84 -29.87 1.86 17.93
N ARG A 85 -29.63 0.84 17.09
CA ARG A 85 -30.27 0.75 15.77
C ARG A 85 -31.78 0.72 15.89
N GLN A 86 -32.33 -0.05 16.84
CA GLN A 86 -33.77 -0.08 17.09
C GLN A 86 -34.30 1.30 17.51
N ALA A 87 -33.66 1.96 18.48
CA ALA A 87 -34.07 3.29 18.94
C ALA A 87 -34.05 4.34 17.81
N LEU A 88 -33.02 4.30 16.95
CA LEU A 88 -32.94 5.18 15.78
C LEU A 88 -34.01 4.85 14.73
N HIS A 89 -34.36 3.58 14.53
CA HIS A 89 -35.47 3.21 13.64
C HIS A 89 -36.83 3.67 14.17
N GLU A 90 -37.04 3.68 15.48
CA GLU A 90 -38.30 4.14 16.10
C GLU A 90 -38.40 5.67 16.22
N THR A 91 -37.26 6.37 16.15
CA THR A 91 -37.21 7.84 16.21
C THR A 91 -37.72 8.46 14.90
N PRO A 92 -38.72 9.36 14.94
CA PRO A 92 -39.20 10.04 13.74
C PRO A 92 -38.17 11.06 13.23
N ILE A 93 -38.03 11.20 11.91
CA ILE A 93 -37.20 12.24 11.31
C ILE A 93 -37.87 13.61 11.57
N PRO A 94 -37.15 14.61 12.10
CA PRO A 94 -37.68 15.96 12.28
C PRO A 94 -38.31 16.52 11.01
N GLU A 95 -39.49 17.14 11.14
CA GLU A 95 -40.26 17.69 10.01
C GLU A 95 -39.43 18.65 9.14
N ALA A 96 -38.61 19.50 9.77
CA ALA A 96 -37.72 20.41 9.06
C ALA A 96 -36.72 19.69 8.13
N ILE A 97 -36.21 18.52 8.53
CA ILE A 97 -35.32 17.69 7.71
C ILE A 97 -36.13 17.04 6.59
N ALA A 98 -37.25 16.40 6.92
CA ALA A 98 -38.13 15.74 5.97
C ALA A 98 -38.55 16.71 4.85
N THR A 99 -39.14 17.87 5.20
CA THR A 99 -39.54 18.91 4.25
C THR A 99 -38.38 19.39 3.37
N THR A 100 -37.17 19.54 3.93
CA THR A 100 -36.01 19.97 3.14
C THR A 100 -35.60 18.90 2.12
N VAL A 101 -35.66 17.62 2.48
CA VAL A 101 -35.40 16.50 1.56
C VAL A 101 -36.46 16.48 0.44
N SER A 102 -37.74 16.57 0.77
CA SER A 102 -38.85 16.61 -0.21
C SER A 102 -38.72 17.79 -1.17
N GLN A 103 -38.44 18.98 -0.64
CA GLN A 103 -38.20 20.19 -1.45
C GLN A 103 -37.01 19.99 -2.38
N THR A 104 -35.93 19.38 -1.90
CA THR A 104 -34.74 19.11 -2.73
C THR A 104 -35.06 18.11 -3.84
N LEU A 105 -35.82 17.05 -3.56
CA LEU A 105 -36.28 16.09 -4.57
C LEU A 105 -37.11 16.78 -5.66
N TYR A 106 -38.05 17.64 -5.26
CA TYR A 106 -38.91 18.38 -6.18
C TYR A 106 -38.12 19.39 -7.04
N LEU A 107 -37.23 20.18 -6.42
CA LEU A 107 -36.44 21.23 -7.09
C LEU A 107 -35.45 20.67 -8.12
N ASN A 108 -35.02 19.41 -7.97
CA ASN A 108 -34.16 18.76 -8.96
C ASN A 108 -34.95 18.21 -10.17
N HIS A 109 -36.23 18.58 -10.34
CA HIS A 109 -37.09 18.20 -11.46
C HIS A 109 -37.25 16.69 -11.65
N LEU A 110 -37.17 15.93 -10.56
CA LEU A 110 -37.23 14.48 -10.60
C LEU A 110 -38.71 14.07 -10.65
N LYS A 111 -39.09 13.35 -11.71
CA LYS A 111 -40.45 12.86 -11.92
C LYS A 111 -40.86 11.97 -10.73
N PRO A 112 -42.17 11.86 -10.41
CA PRO A 112 -42.66 11.02 -9.31
C PRO A 112 -42.15 9.57 -9.36
N ASP A 113 -41.96 9.03 -10.57
CA ASP A 113 -41.50 7.65 -10.80
C ASP A 113 -39.97 7.51 -10.84
N THR A 114 -39.23 8.57 -10.49
CA THR A 114 -37.76 8.52 -10.48
C THR A 114 -37.29 7.72 -9.28
N THR A 115 -36.39 6.76 -9.50
CA THR A 115 -35.79 5.99 -8.43
C THR A 115 -34.39 6.50 -8.08
N PHE A 116 -33.93 6.18 -6.87
CA PHE A 116 -32.70 6.70 -6.29
C PHE A 116 -31.84 5.59 -5.70
N ALA A 117 -30.53 5.79 -5.74
CA ALA A 117 -29.58 5.11 -4.88
C ALA A 117 -29.34 5.96 -3.63
N VAL A 118 -29.59 5.38 -2.46
CA VAL A 118 -29.35 6.01 -1.15
C VAL A 118 -28.13 5.35 -0.53
N ARG A 119 -27.04 6.10 -0.40
CA ARG A 119 -25.71 5.58 -0.03
C ARG A 119 -25.16 6.34 1.18
N SER A 120 -24.68 5.62 2.17
CA SER A 120 -23.95 6.23 3.29
C SER A 120 -22.61 6.82 2.83
N SER A 121 -22.22 7.96 3.39
CA SER A 121 -20.97 8.69 3.10
C SER A 121 -20.40 9.23 4.42
N ALA A 122 -19.38 8.56 4.95
CA ALA A 122 -18.79 8.98 6.22
C ALA A 122 -17.73 10.07 6.05
N THR A 123 -17.59 10.88 7.09
CA THR A 123 -16.58 11.94 7.19
C THR A 123 -15.16 11.40 7.39
N ALA A 124 -15.04 10.18 7.92
CA ALA A 124 -13.78 9.51 8.20
C ALA A 124 -13.41 8.43 7.16
N GLU A 125 -14.18 8.27 6.07
CA GLU A 125 -13.96 7.25 5.02
C GLU A 125 -12.70 7.47 4.18
N ASP A 126 -12.23 8.72 4.10
CA ASP A 126 -11.11 9.15 3.24
C ASP A 126 -9.86 9.61 4.05
N LEU A 127 -9.81 9.33 5.36
CA LEU A 127 -8.57 9.52 6.10
C LEU A 127 -7.52 8.54 5.56
N PRO A 128 -6.25 8.98 5.33
CA PRO A 128 -5.21 8.13 4.73
C PRO A 128 -5.00 6.79 5.43
N ASP A 129 -5.30 6.72 6.73
CA ASP A 129 -5.07 5.57 7.60
C ASP A 129 -6.38 4.85 8.01
N ALA A 130 -7.56 5.34 7.62
CA ALA A 130 -8.84 4.76 8.02
C ALA A 130 -9.77 4.53 6.81
N SER A 131 -9.95 3.27 6.43
CA SER A 131 -10.89 2.88 5.39
C SER A 131 -12.09 2.16 6.02
N PHE A 132 -13.25 2.82 6.04
CA PHE A 132 -14.53 2.19 6.37
C PHE A 132 -15.09 1.37 5.18
N ALA A 133 -14.26 1.03 4.19
CA ALA A 133 -14.68 0.40 2.95
C ALA A 133 -15.49 -0.89 3.20
N GLY A 134 -16.65 -0.97 2.53
CA GLY A 134 -17.52 -2.16 2.55
C GLY A 134 -18.27 -2.41 3.85
N GLN A 135 -18.36 -1.43 4.76
CA GLN A 135 -19.08 -1.56 6.04
C GLN A 135 -20.39 -0.76 6.09
N GLN A 136 -20.80 -0.17 4.97
CA GLN A 136 -21.75 0.93 4.93
C GLN A 136 -22.90 0.62 3.99
N ASP A 137 -24.12 0.78 4.50
CA ASP A 137 -25.33 0.37 3.80
C ASP A 137 -25.59 1.23 2.55
N THR A 138 -25.97 0.54 1.47
CA THR A 138 -26.41 1.11 0.20
C THR A 138 -27.74 0.50 -0.16
N TYR A 139 -28.73 1.34 -0.46
CA TYR A 139 -30.05 0.93 -0.91
C TYR A 139 -30.25 1.39 -2.34
N LEU A 140 -30.46 0.45 -3.25
CA LEU A 140 -30.63 0.72 -4.67
C LEU A 140 -32.11 0.74 -5.07
N ASN A 141 -32.41 1.50 -6.12
CA ASN A 141 -33.73 1.58 -6.73
C ASN A 141 -34.84 1.93 -5.70
N VAL A 142 -34.62 2.93 -4.86
CA VAL A 142 -35.59 3.43 -3.88
C VAL A 142 -36.55 4.39 -4.58
N CYS A 143 -37.86 4.20 -4.41
CA CYS A 143 -38.90 5.00 -5.08
C CYS A 143 -39.85 5.60 -4.03
N GLY A 144 -40.19 6.88 -4.19
CA GLY A 144 -41.10 7.61 -3.29
C GLY A 144 -40.40 8.25 -2.09
N GLU A 145 -40.98 9.35 -1.62
CA GLU A 145 -40.41 10.20 -0.56
C GLU A 145 -40.25 9.45 0.77
N ASP A 146 -41.29 8.75 1.22
CA ASP A 146 -41.27 7.99 2.48
C ASP A 146 -40.19 6.90 2.47
N ALA A 147 -40.01 6.22 1.33
CA ALA A 147 -38.99 5.19 1.18
C ALA A 147 -37.57 5.78 1.17
N ILE A 148 -37.38 6.96 0.59
CA ILE A 148 -36.10 7.69 0.63
C ILE A 148 -35.77 8.10 2.06
N LEU A 149 -36.72 8.67 2.79
CA LEU A 149 -36.54 9.06 4.19
C LEU A 149 -36.24 7.84 5.08
N ASP A 150 -36.93 6.71 4.85
CA ASP A 150 -36.63 5.46 5.55
C ASP A 150 -35.23 4.94 5.21
N ALA A 151 -34.82 4.96 3.94
CA ALA A 151 -33.48 4.56 3.52
C ALA A 151 -32.39 5.46 4.14
N VAL A 152 -32.62 6.78 4.23
CA VAL A 152 -31.73 7.73 4.92
C VAL A 152 -31.59 7.37 6.39
N ARG A 153 -32.71 7.09 7.09
CA ARG A 153 -32.71 6.64 8.48
C ARG A 153 -31.92 5.35 8.66
N ARG A 154 -32.10 4.38 7.77
CA ARG A 154 -31.36 3.11 7.81
C ARG A 154 -29.87 3.32 7.58
N CYS A 155 -29.46 4.19 6.64
CA CYS A 155 -28.07 4.59 6.49
C CYS A 155 -27.50 5.18 7.79
N TRP A 156 -28.21 6.07 8.48
CA TRP A 156 -27.78 6.59 9.77
C TRP A 156 -27.63 5.50 10.84
N ALA A 157 -28.58 4.57 10.93
CA ALA A 157 -28.51 3.43 11.84
C ALA A 157 -27.31 2.51 11.54
N SER A 158 -26.89 2.39 10.27
CA SER A 158 -25.74 1.56 9.87
C SER A 158 -24.41 2.00 10.52
N LEU A 159 -24.31 3.26 10.96
CA LEU A 159 -23.16 3.75 11.72
C LEU A 159 -22.95 2.98 13.03
N PHE A 160 -24.00 2.37 13.58
CA PHE A 160 -24.02 1.60 14.82
C PHE A 160 -24.13 0.09 14.57
N THR A 161 -23.68 -0.40 13.42
CA THR A 161 -23.42 -1.84 13.23
C THR A 161 -22.27 -2.30 14.13
N ASP A 162 -22.28 -3.59 14.49
CA ASP A 162 -21.30 -4.17 15.41
C ASP A 162 -19.87 -3.97 14.89
N ARG A 163 -19.67 -4.13 13.58
CA ARG A 163 -18.39 -3.91 12.90
C ARG A 163 -17.95 -2.45 12.96
N ALA A 164 -18.86 -1.51 12.73
CA ALA A 164 -18.54 -0.09 12.73
C ALA A 164 -18.22 0.42 14.15
N ILE A 165 -18.89 -0.09 15.18
CA ILE A 165 -18.61 0.23 16.59
C ILE A 165 -17.21 -0.26 16.98
N LEU A 166 -16.92 -1.55 16.76
CA LEU A 166 -15.62 -2.14 17.11
C LEU A 166 -14.47 -1.45 16.38
N TYR A 167 -14.65 -1.14 15.10
CA TYR A 167 -13.65 -0.41 14.32
C TYR A 167 -13.31 0.95 14.95
N ARG A 168 -14.32 1.71 15.38
CA ARG A 168 -14.09 3.01 16.03
C ARG A 168 -13.36 2.87 17.36
N GLN A 169 -13.75 1.90 18.19
CA GLN A 169 -13.07 1.65 19.47
C GLN A 169 -11.61 1.24 19.27
N GLN A 170 -11.33 0.34 18.32
CA GLN A 170 -9.96 -0.09 17.99
C GLN A 170 -9.06 1.05 17.52
N ASN A 171 -9.64 2.05 16.83
CA ASN A 171 -8.92 3.22 16.34
C ASN A 171 -9.01 4.44 17.27
N GLY A 172 -9.66 4.30 18.44
CA GLY A 172 -9.80 5.38 19.42
C GLY A 172 -10.67 6.56 18.98
N PHE A 173 -11.63 6.33 18.08
CA PHE A 173 -12.60 7.37 17.67
C PHE A 173 -13.78 7.42 18.64
N ALA A 174 -14.05 8.61 19.19
CA ALA A 174 -15.23 8.84 20.02
C ALA A 174 -16.52 8.63 19.22
N HIS A 175 -17.47 7.87 19.78
CA HIS A 175 -18.71 7.51 19.09
C HIS A 175 -19.61 8.72 18.82
N GLU A 176 -19.63 9.71 19.71
CA GLU A 176 -20.43 10.93 19.62
C GLU A 176 -19.92 11.92 18.55
N GLU A 177 -18.62 11.92 18.27
CA GLU A 177 -18.01 12.88 17.34
C GLU A 177 -18.22 12.50 15.86
N VAL A 178 -18.50 11.22 15.60
CA VAL A 178 -18.66 10.70 14.23
C VAL A 178 -20.05 11.01 13.70
N ALA A 179 -20.09 11.73 12.57
CA ALA A 179 -21.33 12.02 11.86
C ALA A 179 -21.32 11.40 10.45
N LEU A 180 -22.50 11.00 10.00
CA LEU A 180 -22.73 10.37 8.70
C LEU A 180 -23.56 11.27 7.79
N SER A 181 -23.06 11.50 6.58
CA SER A 181 -23.83 12.08 5.47
C SER A 181 -24.47 10.95 4.66
N VAL A 182 -25.59 11.24 4.00
CA VAL A 182 -26.26 10.28 3.10
C VAL A 182 -26.37 10.88 1.71
N VAL A 183 -25.79 10.20 0.73
CA VAL A 183 -25.89 10.54 -0.69
C VAL A 183 -27.22 10.00 -1.22
N VAL A 184 -28.02 10.87 -1.83
CA VAL A 184 -29.23 10.53 -2.57
C VAL A 184 -28.98 10.87 -4.03
N GLN A 185 -28.70 9.84 -4.83
CA GLN A 185 -28.31 9.96 -6.23
C GLN A 185 -29.38 9.36 -7.13
N GLN A 186 -29.71 10.03 -8.24
CA GLN A 186 -30.63 9.48 -9.23
C GLN A 186 -30.11 8.12 -9.72
N MET A 187 -31.00 7.12 -9.74
CA MET A 187 -30.66 5.78 -10.17
C MET A 187 -30.42 5.74 -11.68
N VAL A 188 -29.27 5.20 -12.08
CA VAL A 188 -29.03 4.76 -13.46
C VAL A 188 -29.59 3.35 -13.57
N LEU A 189 -30.38 3.07 -14.60
CA LEU A 189 -30.92 1.73 -14.91
C LEU A 189 -30.04 1.11 -16.01
N PRO A 190 -28.96 0.39 -15.67
CA PRO A 190 -27.94 0.04 -16.63
C PRO A 190 -28.14 -1.35 -17.23
N ASP A 191 -27.71 -1.48 -18.48
CA ASP A 191 -27.53 -2.77 -19.11
C ASP A 191 -26.28 -3.46 -18.57
N ILE A 192 -25.23 -2.65 -18.31
CA ILE A 192 -23.88 -3.07 -17.93
C ILE A 192 -23.38 -2.15 -16.82
N SER A 193 -22.72 -2.70 -15.81
CA SER A 193 -22.01 -1.92 -14.80
C SER A 193 -20.73 -2.61 -14.37
N GLY A 194 -19.89 -1.87 -13.65
CA GLY A 194 -18.59 -2.39 -13.31
C GLY A 194 -17.75 -1.47 -12.44
N ILE A 195 -16.51 -1.93 -12.23
CA ILE A 195 -15.47 -1.22 -11.51
C ILE A 195 -14.30 -1.00 -12.47
N LEU A 196 -13.65 0.15 -12.37
CA LEU A 196 -12.47 0.50 -13.14
C LEU A 196 -11.38 0.96 -12.18
N PHE A 197 -10.23 0.30 -12.25
CA PHE A 197 -9.00 0.75 -11.62
C PHE A 197 -8.10 1.37 -12.67
N THR A 198 -7.63 2.61 -12.46
CA THR A 198 -6.73 3.27 -13.42
C THR A 198 -5.31 2.72 -13.38
N ALA A 199 -4.98 1.95 -12.33
CA ALA A 199 -3.79 1.13 -12.20
C ALA A 199 -4.18 -0.31 -11.83
N ASP A 200 -3.50 -1.31 -12.38
CA ASP A 200 -3.82 -2.71 -12.13
C ASP A 200 -3.53 -3.08 -10.65
N PRO A 201 -4.54 -3.49 -9.86
CA PRO A 201 -4.34 -3.81 -8.45
C PRO A 201 -3.49 -5.07 -8.24
N VAL A 202 -3.42 -5.98 -9.24
CA VAL A 202 -2.66 -7.23 -9.13
C VAL A 202 -1.19 -7.02 -9.49
N SER A 203 -0.90 -6.55 -10.71
CA SER A 203 0.48 -6.31 -11.14
C SER A 203 1.08 -5.02 -10.61
N GLN A 204 0.28 -4.15 -9.98
CA GLN A 204 0.68 -2.83 -9.49
C GLN A 204 1.11 -1.86 -10.60
N ASN A 205 0.85 -2.22 -11.86
CA ASN A 205 1.25 -1.46 -13.03
C ASN A 205 0.30 -0.29 -13.27
N ARG A 206 0.82 0.93 -13.07
CA ARG A 206 0.11 2.21 -13.26
C ARG A 206 -0.14 2.59 -14.72
N HIS A 207 0.31 1.78 -15.67
CA HIS A 207 0.04 1.97 -17.10
C HIS A 207 -0.97 0.97 -17.65
N ILE A 208 -1.53 0.10 -16.80
CA ILE A 208 -2.60 -0.82 -17.16
C ILE A 208 -3.83 -0.42 -16.37
N CYS A 209 -4.86 0.02 -17.07
CA CYS A 209 -6.20 0.17 -16.52
C CYS A 209 -6.89 -1.20 -16.51
N SER A 210 -7.49 -1.56 -15.37
CA SER A 210 -8.22 -2.81 -15.18
C SER A 210 -9.71 -2.51 -15.06
N ILE A 211 -10.54 -3.16 -15.86
CA ILE A 211 -11.98 -2.93 -15.92
C ILE A 211 -12.69 -4.26 -15.68
N ASP A 212 -13.47 -4.32 -14.61
CA ASP A 212 -14.37 -5.43 -14.33
C ASP A 212 -15.77 -5.04 -14.78
N ALA A 213 -16.44 -5.86 -15.60
CA ALA A 213 -17.77 -5.59 -16.13
C ALA A 213 -18.72 -6.78 -15.98
N SER A 214 -19.96 -6.50 -15.60
CA SER A 214 -21.05 -7.48 -15.53
C SER A 214 -22.38 -6.87 -15.99
N TYR A 215 -23.40 -7.72 -16.18
CA TYR A 215 -24.74 -7.30 -16.56
C TYR A 215 -25.55 -6.77 -15.36
N GLY A 216 -26.39 -5.77 -15.62
CA GLY A 216 -27.30 -5.20 -14.62
C GLY A 216 -26.59 -4.28 -13.63
N LEU A 217 -27.08 -4.26 -12.39
CA LEU A 217 -26.59 -3.39 -11.31
C LEU A 217 -25.26 -3.87 -10.71
N GLY A 218 -24.40 -2.92 -10.34
CA GLY A 218 -23.04 -3.19 -9.83
C GLY A 218 -22.99 -3.85 -8.46
N GLU A 219 -24.12 -3.90 -7.75
CA GLU A 219 -24.26 -4.53 -6.44
C GLU A 219 -23.77 -5.99 -6.43
N ALA A 220 -24.02 -6.75 -7.49
CA ALA A 220 -23.60 -8.15 -7.58
C ALA A 220 -22.08 -8.31 -7.58
N LEU A 221 -21.38 -7.37 -8.23
CA LEU A 221 -19.93 -7.35 -8.33
C LEU A 221 -19.29 -6.93 -6.99
N VAL A 222 -19.82 -5.86 -6.38
CA VAL A 222 -19.34 -5.35 -5.09
C VAL A 222 -19.57 -6.37 -3.96
N ALA A 223 -20.69 -7.12 -4.00
CA ALA A 223 -20.99 -8.17 -3.05
C ALA A 223 -20.23 -9.50 -3.30
N GLY A 224 -19.44 -9.58 -4.38
CA GLY A 224 -18.68 -10.79 -4.73
C GLY A 224 -19.55 -12.00 -5.12
N LEU A 225 -20.79 -11.76 -5.55
CA LEU A 225 -21.76 -12.81 -5.89
C LEU A 225 -21.53 -13.40 -7.29
N VAL A 226 -20.76 -12.70 -8.15
CA VAL A 226 -20.53 -13.09 -9.55
C VAL A 226 -19.09 -12.85 -9.99
N SER A 227 -18.62 -13.66 -10.94
CA SER A 227 -17.36 -13.39 -11.65
C SER A 227 -17.64 -12.47 -12.84
N ALA A 228 -17.05 -11.27 -12.83
CA ALA A 228 -17.13 -10.31 -13.93
C ALA A 228 -16.14 -10.63 -15.06
N ASP A 229 -16.41 -10.07 -16.24
CA ASP A 229 -15.40 -10.01 -17.30
C ASP A 229 -14.30 -9.01 -16.91
N LEU A 230 -13.06 -9.37 -17.16
CA LEU A 230 -11.89 -8.55 -16.92
C LEU A 230 -11.31 -8.06 -18.27
N TYR A 231 -11.18 -6.75 -18.40
CA TYR A 231 -10.53 -6.10 -19.53
C TYR A 231 -9.33 -5.31 -19.03
N ARG A 232 -8.18 -5.47 -19.69
CA ARG A 232 -6.99 -4.69 -19.40
C ARG A 232 -6.66 -3.79 -20.56
N VAL A 233 -6.58 -2.49 -20.34
CA VAL A 233 -6.26 -1.49 -21.36
C VAL A 233 -4.95 -0.83 -20.99
N ASN A 234 -4.01 -0.76 -21.94
CA ASN A 234 -2.77 -0.03 -21.75
C ASN A 234 -3.04 1.48 -21.89
N SER A 235 -2.90 2.22 -20.79
CA SER A 235 -3.25 3.64 -20.73
C SER A 235 -2.33 4.53 -21.58
N ARG A 236 -1.15 4.04 -21.99
CA ARG A 236 -0.23 4.80 -22.86
C ARG A 236 -0.57 4.65 -24.34
N THR A 237 -0.99 3.45 -24.76
CA THR A 237 -1.29 3.16 -26.16
C THR A 237 -2.78 3.18 -26.48
N ASN A 238 -3.64 3.22 -25.46
CA ASN A 238 -5.09 3.06 -25.55
C ASN A 238 -5.50 1.79 -26.31
N GLN A 239 -4.78 0.69 -26.05
CA GLN A 239 -5.05 -0.61 -26.66
C GLN A 239 -5.50 -1.61 -25.60
N LEU A 240 -6.49 -2.42 -25.95
CA LEU A 240 -6.90 -3.58 -25.16
C LEU A 240 -5.80 -4.64 -25.23
N VAL A 241 -5.23 -5.00 -24.07
CA VAL A 241 -4.12 -5.96 -23.98
C VAL A 241 -4.57 -7.35 -23.53
N GLU A 242 -5.66 -7.43 -22.77
CA GLU A 242 -6.20 -8.69 -22.27
C GLU A 242 -7.72 -8.60 -22.16
N THR A 243 -8.40 -9.70 -22.46
CA THR A 243 -9.82 -9.91 -22.16
C THR A 243 -9.97 -11.30 -21.59
N LYS A 244 -10.59 -11.38 -20.41
CA LYS A 244 -10.91 -12.63 -19.74
C LYS A 244 -12.40 -12.63 -19.41
N ILE A 245 -13.13 -13.56 -20.01
CA ILE A 245 -14.57 -13.68 -19.80
C ILE A 245 -14.84 -14.38 -18.47
N GLY A 246 -15.63 -13.74 -17.63
CA GLY A 246 -16.03 -14.23 -16.33
C GLY A 246 -17.26 -15.13 -16.40
N ASP A 247 -17.42 -15.95 -15.37
CA ASP A 247 -18.60 -16.78 -15.18
C ASP A 247 -19.77 -15.98 -14.54
N LYS A 248 -20.56 -15.33 -15.40
CA LYS A 248 -21.66 -14.42 -14.99
C LYS A 248 -22.96 -15.21 -14.77
N GLN A 249 -23.09 -15.88 -13.63
CA GLN A 249 -24.24 -16.76 -13.35
C GLN A 249 -25.56 -16.00 -13.15
N LEU A 250 -25.51 -14.80 -12.56
CA LEU A 250 -26.68 -13.98 -12.27
C LEU A 250 -26.42 -12.51 -12.59
N ALA A 251 -27.49 -11.74 -12.72
CA ALA A 251 -27.48 -10.29 -12.80
C ALA A 251 -28.52 -9.72 -11.82
N ILE A 252 -28.23 -8.58 -11.20
CA ILE A 252 -29.20 -7.86 -10.38
C ILE A 252 -29.94 -6.86 -11.26
N ARG A 253 -31.28 -6.89 -11.22
CA ARG A 253 -32.16 -6.01 -11.99
C ARG A 253 -33.02 -5.14 -11.08
N PRO A 254 -33.28 -3.88 -11.46
CA PRO A 254 -34.24 -3.03 -10.75
C PRO A 254 -35.68 -3.52 -10.99
N LEU A 255 -36.53 -3.43 -9.97
CA LEU A 255 -37.97 -3.65 -10.08
C LEU A 255 -38.71 -2.33 -10.42
N PRO A 256 -39.85 -2.36 -11.14
CA PRO A 256 -40.56 -1.15 -11.56
C PRO A 256 -41.00 -0.21 -10.42
N ASN A 257 -41.36 -0.76 -9.26
CA ASN A 257 -41.88 0.00 -8.11
C ASN A 257 -40.87 0.09 -6.94
N GLY A 258 -39.60 -0.10 -7.24
CA GLY A 258 -38.50 -0.05 -6.27
C GLY A 258 -38.02 -1.41 -5.77
N GLY A 259 -36.79 -1.44 -5.27
CA GLY A 259 -36.07 -2.65 -4.89
C GLY A 259 -35.40 -3.36 -6.06
N THR A 260 -34.72 -4.48 -5.78
CA THR A 260 -33.93 -5.23 -6.76
C THR A 260 -34.33 -6.71 -6.77
N THR A 261 -34.05 -7.40 -7.87
CA THR A 261 -34.25 -8.84 -8.00
C THR A 261 -33.05 -9.50 -8.66
N GLN A 262 -32.80 -10.76 -8.32
CA GLN A 262 -31.76 -11.56 -8.96
C GLN A 262 -32.36 -12.30 -10.16
N GLN A 263 -31.71 -12.14 -11.31
CA GLN A 263 -32.05 -12.82 -12.53
C GLN A 263 -30.92 -13.80 -12.88
N THR A 264 -31.22 -15.10 -12.94
CA THR A 264 -30.29 -16.09 -13.49
C THR A 264 -30.09 -15.83 -14.97
N LEU A 265 -28.83 -15.73 -15.40
CA LEU A 265 -28.49 -15.49 -16.80
C LEU A 265 -28.53 -16.80 -17.59
N THR A 266 -28.88 -16.70 -18.87
CA THR A 266 -28.81 -17.85 -19.79
C THR A 266 -27.37 -18.26 -20.05
N ASP A 267 -27.10 -19.51 -20.41
CA ASP A 267 -25.74 -19.99 -20.72
C ASP A 267 -25.05 -19.17 -21.83
N VAL A 268 -25.83 -18.63 -22.76
CA VAL A 268 -25.32 -17.72 -23.81
C VAL A 268 -24.84 -16.42 -23.19
N GLN A 269 -25.64 -15.75 -22.35
CA GLN A 269 -25.26 -14.50 -21.70
C GLN A 269 -24.11 -14.68 -20.70
N ARG A 270 -24.12 -15.80 -19.98
CA ARG A 270 -23.13 -16.17 -18.98
C ARG A 270 -21.70 -16.15 -19.54
N HIS A 271 -21.53 -16.67 -20.77
CA HIS A 271 -20.24 -16.77 -21.46
C HIS A 271 -20.04 -15.71 -22.56
N ALA A 272 -21.01 -14.81 -22.76
CA ALA A 272 -20.87 -13.70 -23.69
C ALA A 272 -19.94 -12.63 -23.11
N GLN A 273 -19.23 -11.96 -24.00
CA GLN A 273 -18.46 -10.77 -23.67
C GLN A 273 -19.41 -9.59 -23.42
N VAL A 274 -19.23 -8.92 -22.28
CA VAL A 274 -20.10 -7.82 -21.82
C VAL A 274 -19.78 -6.51 -22.53
N LEU A 275 -18.50 -6.12 -22.60
CA LEU A 275 -18.07 -4.86 -23.20
C LEU A 275 -17.49 -5.11 -24.58
N THR A 276 -17.81 -4.26 -25.54
CA THR A 276 -17.04 -4.14 -26.77
C THR A 276 -15.67 -3.54 -26.49
N GLU A 277 -14.68 -3.81 -27.34
CA GLU A 277 -13.35 -3.21 -27.24
C GLU A 277 -13.41 -1.68 -27.23
N ALA A 278 -14.25 -1.09 -28.09
CA ALA A 278 -14.43 0.36 -28.15
C ALA A 278 -14.97 0.94 -26.82
N GLN A 279 -15.91 0.25 -26.16
CA GLN A 279 -16.41 0.66 -24.84
C GLN A 279 -15.33 0.53 -23.75
N ALA A 280 -14.55 -0.56 -23.75
CA ALA A 280 -13.46 -0.75 -22.80
C ALA A 280 -12.39 0.36 -22.94
N ILE A 281 -12.02 0.73 -24.18
CA ILE A 281 -11.08 1.82 -24.45
C ILE A 281 -11.68 3.17 -24.02
N ALA A 282 -12.95 3.45 -24.33
CA ALA A 282 -13.61 4.69 -23.92
C ALA A 282 -13.69 4.84 -22.40
N LEU A 283 -13.99 3.75 -21.67
CA LEU A 283 -13.94 3.71 -20.20
C LEU A 283 -12.54 3.97 -19.67
N ALA A 284 -11.51 3.33 -20.24
CA ALA A 284 -10.12 3.55 -19.84
C ALA A 284 -9.68 5.01 -20.05
N GLN A 285 -10.07 5.63 -21.17
CA GLN A 285 -9.80 7.05 -21.44
C GLN A 285 -10.52 7.98 -20.45
N LEU A 286 -11.77 7.66 -20.09
CA LEU A 286 -12.48 8.39 -19.05
C LEU A 286 -11.79 8.24 -17.69
N GLY A 287 -11.36 7.03 -17.34
CA GLY A 287 -10.58 6.76 -16.13
C GLY A 287 -9.28 7.56 -16.07
N GLN A 288 -8.54 7.66 -17.19
CA GLN A 288 -7.33 8.48 -17.28
C GLN A 288 -7.60 9.97 -17.03
N ARG A 289 -8.72 10.50 -17.55
CA ARG A 289 -9.12 11.89 -17.29
C ARG A 289 -9.42 12.13 -15.82
N ILE A 290 -10.07 11.19 -15.16
CA ILE A 290 -10.37 11.26 -13.73
C ILE A 290 -9.07 11.16 -12.91
N GLU A 291 -8.18 10.21 -13.22
CA GLU A 291 -6.86 10.12 -12.56
C GLU A 291 -6.04 11.40 -12.74
N ALA A 292 -6.04 11.99 -13.93
CA ALA A 292 -5.36 13.27 -14.18
C ALA A 292 -5.95 14.42 -13.36
N HIS A 293 -7.27 14.45 -13.19
CA HIS A 293 -7.97 15.43 -12.35
C HIS A 293 -7.56 15.32 -10.87
N TYR A 294 -7.51 14.10 -10.33
CA TYR A 294 -7.17 13.87 -8.91
C TYR A 294 -5.66 13.77 -8.64
N GLY A 295 -4.83 13.60 -9.67
CA GLY A 295 -3.37 13.47 -9.58
C GLY A 295 -2.87 12.15 -8.96
N LYS A 296 -3.74 11.15 -8.82
CA LYS A 296 -3.42 9.84 -8.22
C LYS A 296 -4.34 8.74 -8.77
N PRO A 297 -3.88 7.47 -8.80
CA PRO A 297 -4.69 6.36 -9.31
C PRO A 297 -6.04 6.24 -8.62
N GLN A 298 -7.08 5.96 -9.41
CA GLN A 298 -8.47 5.91 -8.94
C GLN A 298 -9.10 4.53 -9.11
N ASP A 299 -9.98 4.21 -8.18
CA ASP A 299 -10.97 3.13 -8.22
C ASP A 299 -12.34 3.77 -8.46
N ILE A 300 -12.98 3.42 -9.57
CA ILE A 300 -14.14 4.09 -10.14
C ILE A 300 -15.26 3.08 -10.34
N GLU A 301 -16.44 3.37 -9.77
CA GLU A 301 -17.68 2.66 -10.09
C GLU A 301 -18.35 3.33 -11.28
N TRP A 302 -18.76 2.54 -12.27
CA TRP A 302 -19.36 3.04 -13.50
C TRP A 302 -20.54 2.17 -13.95
N ALA A 303 -21.38 2.77 -14.79
CA ALA A 303 -22.53 2.12 -15.40
C ALA A 303 -22.71 2.59 -16.84
N ILE A 304 -23.21 1.71 -17.72
CA ILE A 304 -23.62 2.04 -19.08
C ILE A 304 -25.12 1.82 -19.20
N ALA A 305 -25.83 2.88 -19.55
CA ALA A 305 -27.27 2.85 -19.83
C ALA A 305 -27.55 3.60 -21.13
N ASN A 306 -28.34 3.00 -22.03
CA ASN A 306 -28.67 3.59 -23.34
C ASN A 306 -27.42 4.02 -24.15
N GLY A 307 -26.33 3.27 -24.03
CA GLY A 307 -25.05 3.56 -24.69
C GLY A 307 -24.24 4.72 -24.08
N GLN A 308 -24.71 5.35 -22.99
CA GLN A 308 -24.00 6.41 -22.28
C GLN A 308 -23.32 5.87 -21.02
N ILE A 309 -22.09 6.33 -20.76
CA ILE A 309 -21.33 6.00 -19.55
C ILE A 309 -21.67 6.99 -18.45
N TYR A 310 -21.97 6.48 -17.26
CA TYR A 310 -22.19 7.23 -16.03
C TYR A 310 -21.16 6.82 -14.97
N LEU A 311 -20.67 7.80 -14.22
CA LEU A 311 -19.77 7.59 -13.09
C LEU A 311 -20.58 7.65 -11.80
N LEU A 312 -20.53 6.57 -11.03
CA LEU A 312 -21.32 6.41 -9.80
C LEU A 312 -20.51 6.75 -8.57
N GLN A 313 -19.20 6.52 -8.60
CA GLN A 313 -18.28 6.82 -7.50
C GLN A 313 -16.83 6.86 -8.00
N THR A 314 -15.97 7.62 -7.32
CA THR A 314 -14.51 7.53 -7.46
C THR A 314 -13.85 7.59 -6.08
N ARG A 315 -12.72 6.91 -5.92
CA ARG A 315 -11.87 6.97 -4.73
C ARG A 315 -10.41 6.68 -5.07
N PRO A 316 -9.42 7.20 -4.31
CA PRO A 316 -8.02 6.87 -4.54
C PRO A 316 -7.71 5.40 -4.22
N ILE A 317 -6.86 4.76 -5.04
CA ILE A 317 -6.34 3.42 -4.74
C ILE A 317 -5.27 3.52 -3.64
N THR A 318 -5.53 2.97 -2.46
CA THR A 318 -4.63 3.01 -1.29
C THR A 318 -3.75 1.77 -1.15
N THR A 319 -4.03 0.70 -1.88
CA THR A 319 -3.30 -0.57 -1.81
C THR A 319 -2.04 -0.60 -2.69
N LEU A 320 -1.82 0.43 -3.51
CA LEU A 320 -0.68 0.44 -4.41
C LEU A 320 0.62 0.65 -3.66
N PHE A 321 1.64 -0.18 -3.94
CA PHE A 321 2.98 0.08 -3.41
C PHE A 321 3.50 1.40 -3.98
N PRO A 322 3.92 2.36 -3.15
CA PRO A 322 4.31 3.69 -3.62
C PRO A 322 5.56 3.64 -4.49
N LEU A 323 5.73 4.63 -5.36
CA LEU A 323 6.91 4.73 -6.21
C LEU A 323 8.12 5.31 -5.42
N PRO A 324 9.36 4.96 -5.81
CA PRO A 324 10.55 5.53 -5.20
C PRO A 324 10.60 7.06 -5.27
N ALA A 325 10.86 7.70 -4.14
CA ALA A 325 10.99 9.16 -4.03
C ALA A 325 12.45 9.57 -3.74
N PRO A 326 12.92 10.71 -4.29
CA PRO A 326 12.26 11.52 -5.33
C PRO A 326 12.23 10.78 -6.68
N PRO A 327 11.25 11.07 -7.55
CA PRO A 327 11.16 10.45 -8.87
C PRO A 327 12.43 10.71 -9.69
N PRO A 328 12.74 9.86 -10.67
CA PRO A 328 13.85 10.11 -11.57
C PRO A 328 13.65 11.43 -12.35
N PRO A 329 14.74 12.13 -12.69
CA PRO A 329 14.67 13.40 -13.40
C PRO A 329 14.38 13.26 -14.90
N ASP A 330 14.27 12.03 -15.40
CA ASP A 330 14.05 11.70 -16.79
C ASP A 330 12.84 10.76 -16.96
N ASN A 331 12.41 10.56 -18.20
CA ASN A 331 11.23 9.78 -18.56
C ASN A 331 11.58 8.35 -19.01
N VAL A 332 12.76 7.84 -18.65
CA VAL A 332 13.17 6.47 -18.98
C VAL A 332 12.58 5.51 -17.95
N LEU A 333 12.44 4.23 -18.31
CA LEU A 333 12.12 3.17 -17.36
C LEU A 333 13.33 2.95 -16.43
N HIS A 334 13.11 3.12 -15.14
CA HIS A 334 14.09 2.82 -14.10
C HIS A 334 13.84 1.45 -13.47
N LEU A 335 14.93 0.76 -13.11
CA LEU A 335 14.92 -0.48 -12.37
C LEU A 335 15.50 -0.26 -10.97
N TYR A 336 14.70 -0.60 -9.96
CA TYR A 336 15.05 -0.47 -8.55
C TYR A 336 15.16 -1.84 -7.91
N VAL A 337 16.22 -2.05 -7.12
CA VAL A 337 16.46 -3.28 -6.36
C VAL A 337 16.23 -3.02 -4.89
N SER A 338 15.46 -3.90 -4.23
CA SER A 338 15.17 -3.75 -2.81
C SER A 338 16.39 -4.09 -1.95
N LEU A 339 16.95 -3.08 -1.28
CA LEU A 339 18.02 -3.28 -0.30
C LEU A 339 17.50 -3.91 0.99
N SER A 340 16.25 -3.64 1.35
CA SER A 340 15.56 -4.27 2.47
C SER A 340 15.54 -5.80 2.36
N HIS A 341 15.30 -6.33 1.17
CA HIS A 341 15.35 -7.78 0.91
C HIS A 341 16.78 -8.31 0.97
N ALA A 342 17.74 -7.59 0.37
CA ALA A 342 19.16 -7.96 0.45
C ALA A 342 19.75 -7.92 1.87
N GLN A 343 19.11 -7.22 2.80
CA GLN A 343 19.50 -7.14 4.21
C GLN A 343 18.58 -7.96 5.13
N VAL A 344 17.56 -8.63 4.58
CA VAL A 344 16.53 -9.35 5.35
C VAL A 344 15.85 -8.43 6.40
N MET A 345 15.77 -7.14 6.10
CA MET A 345 15.16 -6.10 6.93
C MET A 345 13.94 -5.54 6.19
N LEU A 346 12.82 -6.26 6.30
CA LEU A 346 11.59 -5.93 5.58
C LEU A 346 10.69 -4.91 6.30
N ASP A 347 11.05 -4.54 7.52
CA ASP A 347 10.30 -3.56 8.31
C ASP A 347 10.46 -2.15 7.76
N PRO A 348 9.42 -1.30 7.88
CA PRO A 348 9.51 0.12 7.60
C PRO A 348 10.64 0.82 8.39
N ILE A 349 11.47 1.57 7.68
CA ILE A 349 12.55 2.39 8.23
C ILE A 349 12.04 3.82 8.40
N LYS A 350 12.19 4.36 9.61
CA LYS A 350 11.85 5.76 9.90
C LYS A 350 12.66 6.72 9.02
N LYS A 351 12.11 7.91 8.74
CA LYS A 351 12.72 8.92 7.85
C LYS A 351 14.20 9.21 8.15
N MET A 352 14.56 9.34 9.44
CA MET A 352 15.96 9.55 9.86
C MET A 352 16.86 8.37 9.46
N GLY A 353 16.39 7.14 9.60
CA GLY A 353 17.14 5.95 9.17
C GLY A 353 17.34 5.93 7.65
N VAL A 354 16.31 6.27 6.88
CA VAL A 354 16.42 6.40 5.41
C VAL A 354 17.46 7.45 5.02
N ASP A 355 17.45 8.64 5.65
CA ASP A 355 18.43 9.70 5.38
C ASP A 355 19.86 9.26 5.76
N MET A 356 20.04 8.56 6.89
CA MET A 356 21.34 7.99 7.28
C MET A 356 21.87 7.01 6.23
N TRP A 357 21.02 6.14 5.68
CA TRP A 357 21.42 5.21 4.62
C TRP A 357 21.79 5.96 3.34
N GLN A 358 20.99 6.95 2.92
CA GLN A 358 21.30 7.77 1.76
C GLN A 358 22.61 8.55 1.95
N LEU A 359 22.88 9.02 3.16
CA LEU A 359 24.11 9.70 3.53
C LEU A 359 25.32 8.74 3.54
N MET A 360 25.17 7.52 4.04
CA MET A 360 26.26 6.57 4.16
C MET A 360 26.69 5.96 2.81
N PHE A 361 25.75 5.66 1.90
CA PHE A 361 26.07 5.00 0.64
C PHE A 361 26.89 5.92 -0.29
N PRO A 362 28.04 5.47 -0.84
CA PRO A 362 28.95 6.34 -1.59
C PRO A 362 28.54 6.56 -3.06
N THR A 363 27.50 5.88 -3.55
CA THR A 363 27.16 5.85 -4.98
C THR A 363 26.40 7.09 -5.45
N LEU A 364 26.81 7.67 -6.59
CA LEU A 364 26.18 8.83 -7.24
C LEU A 364 25.94 10.05 -6.31
N LYS A 365 26.88 10.31 -5.40
CA LYS A 365 26.93 11.54 -4.59
C LYS A 365 27.33 12.74 -5.45
N MET A 366 26.66 13.88 -5.28
CA MET A 366 26.94 15.08 -6.08
C MET A 366 28.23 15.80 -5.69
N ALA A 367 28.51 15.94 -4.40
CA ALA A 367 29.72 16.58 -3.87
C ALA A 367 29.81 16.41 -2.35
N GLY A 368 30.96 15.94 -1.85
CA GLY A 368 31.28 15.93 -0.43
C GLY A 368 30.59 14.84 0.40
N ALA A 369 31.14 14.64 1.61
CA ALA A 369 30.69 13.69 2.61
C ALA A 369 29.19 13.76 2.91
N THR A 370 28.67 14.97 3.03
CA THR A 370 27.31 15.26 3.48
C THR A 370 26.26 15.14 2.37
N SER A 371 26.67 14.90 1.13
CA SER A 371 25.69 14.68 0.04
C SER A 371 25.04 13.30 0.13
N ARG A 372 23.73 13.24 -0.15
CA ARG A 372 22.96 12.00 -0.18
C ARG A 372 23.18 11.28 -1.51
N SER A 373 23.29 9.97 -1.45
CA SER A 373 23.31 9.09 -2.61
C SER A 373 22.05 9.27 -3.45
N ARG A 374 22.23 9.58 -4.74
CA ARG A 374 21.11 9.66 -5.69
C ARG A 374 20.59 8.29 -6.11
N SER A 375 21.40 7.23 -5.97
CA SER A 375 20.97 5.86 -6.27
C SER A 375 20.10 5.26 -5.17
N ILE A 376 20.22 5.70 -3.91
CA ILE A 376 19.41 5.17 -2.83
C ILE A 376 18.10 5.95 -2.75
N LYS A 377 17.00 5.24 -2.98
CA LYS A 377 15.65 5.77 -2.93
C LYS A 377 14.87 5.11 -1.81
N SER A 378 13.76 5.74 -1.43
CA SER A 378 12.79 5.12 -0.54
C SER A 378 11.41 5.04 -1.17
N ALA A 379 10.76 3.90 -0.97
CA ALA A 379 9.38 3.65 -1.31
C ALA A 379 8.75 2.82 -0.17
N GLY A 380 7.59 3.22 0.33
CA GLY A 380 6.87 2.47 1.37
C GLY A 380 7.70 2.32 2.64
N ALA A 381 8.46 3.37 2.98
CA ALA A 381 9.44 3.41 4.07
C ALA A 381 10.54 2.32 4.00
N ARG A 382 10.80 1.74 2.82
CA ARG A 382 11.86 0.76 2.58
C ARG A 382 12.92 1.33 1.65
N LEU A 383 14.08 0.68 1.58
CA LEU A 383 15.22 1.15 0.81
C LEU A 383 15.35 0.41 -0.51
N TYR A 384 15.61 1.19 -1.56
CA TYR A 384 15.80 0.70 -2.91
C TYR A 384 17.05 1.32 -3.52
N MET A 385 17.78 0.56 -4.34
CA MET A 385 18.89 1.04 -5.14
C MET A 385 18.48 1.10 -6.61
N ASP A 386 18.60 2.27 -7.21
CA ASP A 386 18.49 2.46 -8.65
C ASP A 386 19.72 1.88 -9.35
N VAL A 387 19.52 0.81 -10.10
CA VAL A 387 20.60 0.12 -10.85
C VAL A 387 20.56 0.43 -12.34
N THR A 388 19.65 1.30 -12.79
CA THR A 388 19.38 1.58 -14.21
C THR A 388 20.64 2.02 -14.96
N HIS A 389 21.41 2.94 -14.37
CA HIS A 389 22.66 3.43 -14.98
C HIS A 389 23.73 2.34 -15.07
N LEU A 390 23.78 1.40 -14.11
CA LEU A 390 24.70 0.26 -14.17
C LEU A 390 24.30 -0.69 -15.30
N LEU A 391 23.00 -0.90 -15.50
CA LEU A 391 22.46 -1.76 -16.56
C LEU A 391 22.62 -1.17 -17.97
N ASN A 392 22.91 0.13 -18.10
CA ASN A 392 23.27 0.72 -19.39
C ASN A 392 24.59 0.14 -19.93
N LEU A 393 25.52 -0.23 -19.05
CA LEU A 393 26.79 -0.84 -19.43
C LEU A 393 26.60 -2.32 -19.81
N ARG A 394 27.23 -2.75 -20.92
CA ARG A 394 27.23 -4.17 -21.34
C ARG A 394 27.73 -5.12 -20.25
N LEU A 395 28.74 -4.69 -19.49
CA LEU A 395 29.29 -5.46 -18.39
C LEU A 395 28.34 -5.46 -17.18
N GLY A 396 27.69 -4.32 -16.89
CA GLY A 396 26.72 -4.22 -15.78
C GLY A 396 25.53 -5.16 -15.94
N ARG A 397 25.02 -5.34 -17.16
CA ARG A 397 23.98 -6.34 -17.47
C ARG A 397 24.36 -7.78 -17.16
N LYS A 398 25.67 -8.10 -17.16
CA LYS A 398 26.17 -9.44 -16.80
C LYS A 398 26.50 -9.56 -15.30
N ILE A 399 27.00 -8.48 -14.69
CA ILE A 399 27.47 -8.49 -13.30
C ILE A 399 26.31 -8.33 -12.32
N VAL A 400 25.41 -7.36 -12.54
CA VAL A 400 24.34 -7.02 -11.57
C VAL A 400 23.46 -8.23 -11.24
N PRO A 401 22.90 -8.99 -12.21
CA PRO A 401 22.09 -10.16 -11.87
C PRO A 401 22.87 -11.24 -11.12
N ARG A 402 24.14 -11.48 -11.48
CA ARG A 402 25.00 -12.47 -10.82
C ARG A 402 25.42 -12.09 -9.40
N PHE A 403 25.52 -10.80 -9.13
CA PHE A 403 25.75 -10.32 -7.77
C PHE A 403 24.49 -10.53 -6.93
N LEU A 404 23.32 -10.26 -7.52
CA LEU A 404 22.04 -10.38 -6.82
C LEU A 404 21.62 -11.82 -6.54
N THR A 405 22.04 -12.80 -7.35
CA THR A 405 21.82 -14.22 -7.00
C THR A 405 22.46 -14.60 -5.66
N MET A 406 23.49 -13.86 -5.19
CA MET A 406 24.08 -14.08 -3.87
C MET A 406 23.20 -13.54 -2.73
N ALA A 407 22.31 -12.60 -3.03
CA ALA A 407 21.40 -11.99 -2.06
C ALA A 407 20.01 -12.63 -2.12
N ASP A 408 19.42 -12.77 -3.32
CA ASP A 408 18.10 -13.33 -3.55
C ASP A 408 17.93 -13.77 -5.03
N GLU A 409 17.51 -15.01 -5.24
CA GLU A 409 17.35 -15.58 -6.59
C GLU A 409 16.17 -14.95 -7.36
N MET A 410 15.07 -14.62 -6.67
CA MET A 410 13.88 -14.03 -7.31
C MET A 410 14.17 -12.62 -7.82
N MET A 411 14.90 -11.81 -7.05
CA MET A 411 15.37 -10.50 -7.48
C MET A 411 16.27 -10.61 -8.72
N ALA A 412 17.19 -11.57 -8.73
CA ALA A 412 18.07 -11.78 -9.87
C ALA A 412 17.29 -12.18 -11.13
N ALA A 413 16.32 -13.08 -11.01
CA ALA A 413 15.45 -13.50 -12.10
C ALA A 413 14.62 -12.33 -12.65
N GLY A 414 13.97 -11.55 -11.78
CA GLY A 414 13.17 -10.39 -12.18
C GLY A 414 13.97 -9.33 -12.92
N ILE A 415 15.23 -9.10 -12.54
CA ILE A 415 16.12 -8.19 -13.28
C ILE A 415 16.52 -8.77 -14.64
N GLN A 416 16.82 -10.06 -14.72
CA GLN A 416 17.13 -10.68 -16.01
C GLN A 416 15.97 -10.57 -16.99
N GLU A 417 14.74 -10.80 -16.51
CA GLU A 417 13.52 -10.62 -17.29
C GLU A 417 13.38 -9.16 -17.74
N ALA A 418 13.52 -8.21 -16.82
CA ALA A 418 13.41 -6.79 -17.13
C ALA A 418 14.46 -6.32 -18.16
N ILE A 419 15.70 -6.79 -18.06
CA ILE A 419 16.78 -6.50 -19.03
C ILE A 419 16.45 -7.06 -20.42
N GLN A 420 15.67 -8.13 -20.52
CA GLN A 420 15.28 -8.72 -21.80
C GLN A 420 14.14 -7.99 -22.49
N ARG A 421 13.38 -7.16 -21.77
CA ARG A 421 12.25 -6.42 -22.32
C ARG A 421 12.69 -5.42 -23.41
N PRO A 422 12.06 -5.43 -24.60
CA PRO A 422 12.43 -4.52 -25.69
C PRO A 422 12.24 -3.04 -25.35
N ASP A 423 11.15 -2.69 -24.67
CA ASP A 423 10.83 -1.32 -24.25
C ASP A 423 11.90 -0.75 -23.31
N PHE A 424 12.34 -1.54 -22.34
CA PHE A 424 13.43 -1.18 -21.43
C PHE A 424 14.76 -0.98 -22.18
N ARG A 425 15.12 -1.90 -23.09
CA ARG A 425 16.36 -1.81 -23.88
C ARG A 425 16.39 -0.61 -24.82
N GLN A 426 15.28 -0.28 -25.46
CA GLN A 426 15.18 0.88 -26.35
C GLN A 426 15.42 2.17 -25.57
N GLN A 427 14.82 2.29 -24.38
CA GLN A 427 14.95 3.51 -23.59
C GLN A 427 16.31 3.65 -22.90
N LEU A 428 16.96 2.54 -22.52
CA LEU A 428 18.33 2.54 -22.01
C LEU A 428 19.33 3.26 -22.94
N ALA A 429 19.13 3.15 -24.26
CA ALA A 429 19.98 3.82 -25.25
C ALA A 429 19.92 5.35 -25.18
N HIS A 430 18.85 5.91 -24.60
CA HIS A 430 18.68 7.36 -24.41
C HIS A 430 19.35 7.88 -23.13
N LEU A 431 19.74 6.99 -22.21
CA LEU A 431 20.50 7.38 -21.02
C LEU A 431 21.94 7.67 -21.41
N ARG A 432 22.38 8.92 -21.22
CA ARG A 432 23.81 9.26 -21.31
C ARG A 432 24.56 8.50 -20.20
N PRO A 433 25.59 7.70 -20.52
CA PRO A 433 26.40 7.08 -19.49
C PRO A 433 27.09 8.19 -18.68
N GLN A 434 26.76 8.29 -17.40
CA GLN A 434 27.38 9.27 -16.49
C GLN A 434 28.79 8.85 -16.06
N THR A 435 29.21 7.62 -16.39
CA THR A 435 30.48 7.03 -15.97
C THR A 435 31.30 6.63 -17.20
N ASN A 436 32.52 7.16 -17.32
CA ASN A 436 33.44 6.76 -18.39
C ASN A 436 34.13 5.45 -18.02
N PHE A 437 34.47 4.63 -19.03
CA PHE A 437 35.22 3.39 -18.83
C PHE A 437 36.55 3.62 -18.09
N ARG A 438 37.21 4.76 -18.33
CA ARG A 438 38.47 5.13 -17.66
C ARG A 438 38.32 5.24 -16.15
N ASP A 439 37.21 5.81 -15.68
CA ASP A 439 36.94 6.01 -14.25
C ASP A 439 36.62 4.67 -13.57
N VAL A 440 35.90 3.80 -14.29
CA VAL A 440 35.60 2.43 -13.84
C VAL A 440 36.89 1.60 -13.69
N PHE A 441 37.81 1.68 -14.65
CA PHE A 441 39.10 0.98 -14.58
C PHE A 441 40.04 1.57 -13.51
N ALA A 442 40.06 2.89 -13.34
CA ALA A 442 40.82 3.54 -12.28
C ALA A 442 40.34 3.12 -10.88
N TYR A 443 39.03 2.88 -10.72
CA TYR A 443 38.44 2.37 -9.48
C TYR A 443 38.68 0.86 -9.28
N LEU A 444 38.55 0.04 -10.35
CA LEU A 444 38.70 -1.42 -10.27
C LEU A 444 40.15 -1.89 -10.15
N GLY A 445 41.13 -1.17 -10.70
CA GLY A 445 42.54 -1.58 -10.71
C GLY A 445 43.12 -1.86 -9.31
N PRO A 446 42.99 -0.93 -8.34
CA PRO A 446 43.40 -1.14 -6.96
C PRO A 446 42.67 -2.33 -6.30
N ILE A 447 41.36 -2.48 -6.57
CA ILE A 447 40.55 -3.56 -6.01
C ILE A 447 41.10 -4.92 -6.45
N ILE A 448 41.37 -5.12 -7.74
CA ILE A 448 41.92 -6.38 -8.27
C ILE A 448 43.27 -6.71 -7.63
N LYS A 449 44.16 -5.72 -7.51
CA LYS A 449 45.47 -5.90 -6.87
C LYS A 449 45.33 -6.32 -5.41
N THR A 450 44.45 -5.66 -4.66
CA THR A 450 44.19 -5.96 -3.25
C THR A 450 43.52 -7.33 -3.09
N THR A 451 42.57 -7.69 -3.96
CA THR A 451 41.94 -9.01 -4.00
C THR A 451 42.97 -10.13 -4.18
N LEU A 452 43.87 -10.01 -5.16
CA LEU A 452 44.94 -11.00 -5.35
C LEU A 452 45.88 -11.08 -4.14
N SER A 453 46.14 -9.94 -3.49
CA SER A 453 46.94 -9.94 -2.26
C SER A 453 46.24 -10.65 -1.11
N PHE A 454 44.92 -10.50 -0.95
CA PHE A 454 44.16 -11.22 0.07
C PHE A 454 44.15 -12.72 -0.16
N ILE A 455 44.08 -13.16 -1.41
CA ILE A 455 44.04 -14.59 -1.75
C ILE A 455 45.41 -15.26 -1.59
N PHE A 456 46.49 -14.62 -2.05
CA PHE A 456 47.78 -15.31 -2.22
C PHE A 456 48.90 -14.85 -1.29
N ARG A 457 48.77 -13.71 -0.60
CA ARG A 457 49.90 -13.11 0.14
C ARG A 457 49.62 -12.78 1.60
N ARG A 458 48.38 -12.47 1.94
CA ARG A 458 48.01 -12.06 3.29
C ARG A 458 47.51 -13.26 4.08
N ASP A 459 47.96 -13.35 5.32
CA ASP A 459 47.41 -14.30 6.28
C ASP A 459 46.00 -13.82 6.72
N PRO A 460 44.96 -14.67 6.64
CA PRO A 460 43.59 -14.27 6.97
C PRO A 460 43.39 -13.85 8.43
N GLN A 461 44.04 -14.52 9.39
CA GLN A 461 43.83 -14.27 10.82
C GLN A 461 44.37 -12.90 11.23
N THR A 462 45.62 -12.61 10.88
CA THR A 462 46.26 -11.30 11.12
C THR A 462 45.57 -10.18 10.36
N THR A 463 45.11 -10.46 9.12
CA THR A 463 44.33 -9.51 8.33
C THR A 463 43.02 -9.14 9.03
N ARG A 464 42.26 -10.14 9.51
CA ARG A 464 41.00 -9.92 10.21
C ARG A 464 41.21 -9.06 11.46
N GLN A 465 42.19 -9.41 12.29
CA GLN A 465 42.49 -8.67 13.51
C GLN A 465 42.90 -7.22 13.19
N GLY A 466 43.79 -7.01 12.22
CA GLY A 466 44.20 -5.67 11.80
C GLY A 466 43.05 -4.82 11.24
N LEU A 467 42.08 -5.44 10.55
CA LEU A 467 40.86 -4.78 10.10
C LEU A 467 39.96 -4.38 11.29
N THR A 468 39.75 -5.28 12.25
CA THR A 468 38.99 -4.99 13.48
C THR A 468 39.61 -3.83 14.25
N ASP A 469 40.91 -3.89 14.55
CA ASP A 469 41.60 -2.83 15.28
C ASP A 469 41.53 -1.49 14.56
N ARG A 470 41.57 -1.51 13.21
CA ARG A 470 41.41 -0.30 12.40
C ARG A 470 40.00 0.27 12.52
N MET A 471 38.96 -0.57 12.43
CA MET A 471 37.58 -0.13 12.60
C MET A 471 37.36 0.47 13.99
N ASP A 472 37.85 -0.17 15.04
CA ASP A 472 37.72 0.31 16.42
C ASP A 472 38.40 1.68 16.62
N ARG A 473 39.62 1.84 16.10
CA ARG A 473 40.32 3.14 16.12
C ARG A 473 39.53 4.24 15.38
N LEU A 474 38.97 3.91 14.22
CA LEU A 474 38.19 4.87 13.43
C LEU A 474 36.91 5.29 14.15
N VAL A 475 36.18 4.34 14.73
CA VAL A 475 34.97 4.60 15.51
C VAL A 475 35.28 5.42 16.75
N ALA A 476 36.35 5.08 17.49
CA ALA A 476 36.77 5.84 18.68
C ALA A 476 37.14 7.28 18.33
N ALA A 477 37.92 7.49 17.26
CA ALA A 477 38.31 8.81 16.80
C ALA A 477 37.11 9.64 16.29
N SER A 478 36.18 9.00 15.57
CA SER A 478 34.92 9.62 15.12
C SER A 478 34.08 10.09 16.31
N ARG A 479 33.91 9.22 17.32
CA ARG A 479 33.20 9.55 18.56
C ARG A 479 33.83 10.74 19.28
N GLN A 480 35.16 10.80 19.36
CA GLN A 480 35.85 11.94 19.96
C GLN A 480 35.57 13.25 19.20
N ARG A 481 35.65 13.24 17.87
CA ARG A 481 35.35 14.43 17.04
C ARG A 481 33.91 14.89 17.19
N ILE A 482 32.95 13.97 17.24
CA ILE A 482 31.53 14.27 17.47
C ILE A 482 31.31 14.92 18.85
N LEU A 483 31.89 14.33 19.90
CA LEU A 483 31.69 14.81 21.27
C LEU A 483 32.42 16.14 21.55
N ALA A 484 33.50 16.43 20.82
CA ALA A 484 34.20 17.71 20.88
C ALA A 484 33.36 18.90 20.39
N GLN A 485 32.31 18.66 19.60
CA GLN A 485 31.40 19.72 19.14
C GLN A 485 30.38 20.09 20.23
N PRO A 486 29.98 21.38 20.32
CA PRO A 486 28.93 21.80 21.23
C PRO A 486 27.59 21.12 20.87
N ALA A 487 26.75 20.89 21.89
CA ALA A 487 25.43 20.30 21.68
C ALA A 487 24.57 21.16 20.74
N GLY A 488 23.69 20.52 19.97
CA GLY A 488 22.85 21.17 18.96
C GLY A 488 23.38 20.99 17.54
N VAL A 489 23.22 22.02 16.70
CA VAL A 489 23.44 21.94 15.24
C VAL A 489 24.87 21.55 14.87
N ALA A 490 25.89 22.10 15.55
CA ALA A 490 27.29 21.79 15.26
C ALA A 490 27.62 20.30 15.43
N ARG A 491 27.10 19.68 16.50
CA ARG A 491 27.27 18.23 16.71
C ARG A 491 26.54 17.41 15.66
N LEU A 492 25.35 17.82 15.24
CA LEU A 492 24.59 17.15 14.17
C LEU A 492 25.33 17.21 12.83
N GLN A 493 25.91 18.35 12.48
CA GLN A 493 26.72 18.51 11.27
C GLN A 493 27.98 17.63 11.29
N GLN A 494 28.63 17.50 12.45
CA GLN A 494 29.75 16.58 12.58
C GLN A 494 29.32 15.12 12.44
N ILE A 495 28.21 14.72 13.06
CA ILE A 495 27.65 13.36 12.89
C ILE A 495 27.37 13.08 11.41
N GLU A 496 26.76 14.03 10.72
CA GLU A 496 26.44 13.94 9.30
C GLU A 496 27.70 13.75 8.44
N GLN A 497 28.76 14.50 8.74
CA GLN A 497 30.04 14.36 8.06
C GLN A 497 30.67 12.98 8.30
N GLU A 498 30.71 12.53 9.56
CA GLU A 498 31.31 11.24 9.92
C GLU A 498 30.56 10.06 9.29
N ILE A 499 29.22 10.06 9.30
CA ILE A 499 28.39 9.03 8.64
C ILE A 499 28.61 9.07 7.12
N GLY A 500 28.68 10.28 6.55
CA GLY A 500 28.87 10.49 5.12
C GLY A 500 30.18 9.92 4.58
N GLU A 501 31.21 9.84 5.42
CA GLU A 501 32.54 9.29 5.11
C GLU A 501 32.73 7.87 5.62
N ALA A 502 31.84 7.38 6.49
CA ALA A 502 31.97 6.10 7.18
C ALA A 502 32.23 4.94 6.21
N PHE A 503 31.45 4.84 5.12
CA PHE A 503 31.64 3.76 4.15
C PHE A 503 33.02 3.80 3.47
N LEU A 504 33.52 5.00 3.13
CA LEU A 504 34.82 5.18 2.49
C LEU A 504 35.98 4.87 3.45
N HIS A 505 35.82 5.17 4.73
CA HIS A 505 36.90 5.03 5.72
C HIS A 505 36.90 3.68 6.46
N LEU A 506 35.72 3.14 6.80
CA LEU A 506 35.56 1.86 7.48
C LEU A 506 35.70 0.68 6.51
N LEU A 507 35.21 0.84 5.27
CA LEU A 507 35.11 -0.23 4.29
C LEU A 507 35.88 0.03 2.97
N PRO A 508 37.09 0.63 2.96
CA PRO A 508 37.81 0.92 1.71
C PRO A 508 38.19 -0.35 0.94
N ASP A 509 38.51 -1.43 1.65
CA ASP A 509 38.89 -2.72 1.08
C ASP A 509 37.70 -3.67 0.92
N TYR A 510 36.47 -3.25 1.27
CA TYR A 510 35.29 -4.12 1.25
C TYR A 510 35.01 -4.74 -0.12
N PRO A 511 35.04 -3.99 -1.24
CA PRO A 511 34.91 -4.61 -2.56
C PRO A 511 35.99 -5.67 -2.83
N ALA A 512 37.22 -5.44 -2.36
CA ALA A 512 38.32 -6.38 -2.55
C ALA A 512 38.18 -7.63 -1.69
N LEU A 513 37.67 -7.50 -0.45
CA LEU A 513 37.34 -8.60 0.45
C LEU A 513 36.22 -9.47 -0.11
N VAL A 514 35.10 -8.87 -0.54
CA VAL A 514 33.98 -9.60 -1.16
C VAL A 514 34.45 -10.32 -2.42
N ALA A 515 35.19 -9.62 -3.30
CA ALA A 515 35.75 -10.22 -4.50
C ALA A 515 36.71 -11.38 -4.16
N SER A 516 37.49 -11.27 -3.10
CA SER A 516 38.40 -12.34 -2.66
C SER A 516 37.63 -13.60 -2.24
N GLY A 517 36.53 -13.46 -1.49
CA GLY A 517 35.68 -14.59 -1.11
C GLY A 517 35.07 -15.29 -2.32
N ILE A 518 34.53 -14.52 -3.28
CA ILE A 518 33.95 -15.06 -4.52
C ILE A 518 35.00 -15.80 -5.36
N VAL A 519 36.18 -15.20 -5.53
CA VAL A 519 37.26 -15.82 -6.31
C VAL A 519 37.77 -17.09 -5.61
N SER A 520 37.96 -17.06 -4.30
CA SER A 520 38.38 -18.23 -3.51
C SER A 520 37.36 -19.38 -3.62
N GLN A 521 36.06 -19.11 -3.55
CA GLN A 521 35.02 -20.13 -3.75
C GLN A 521 35.06 -20.73 -5.16
N ARG A 522 35.26 -19.90 -6.19
CA ARG A 522 35.40 -20.40 -7.57
C ARG A 522 36.67 -21.21 -7.78
N LEU A 523 37.77 -20.79 -7.18
CA LEU A 523 39.02 -21.52 -7.20
C LEU A 523 38.87 -22.89 -6.50
N LEU A 524 38.18 -22.92 -5.35
CA LEU A 524 37.85 -24.15 -4.66
C LEU A 524 37.00 -25.08 -5.54
N ALA A 525 35.92 -24.57 -6.13
CA ALA A 525 35.07 -25.33 -7.04
C ALA A 525 35.87 -25.89 -8.24
N TRP A 526 36.77 -25.08 -8.81
CA TRP A 526 37.64 -25.50 -9.90
C TRP A 526 38.66 -26.58 -9.49
N LEU A 527 39.29 -26.44 -8.31
CA LEU A 527 40.26 -27.40 -7.78
C LEU A 527 39.60 -28.75 -7.44
N VAL A 528 38.38 -28.72 -6.94
CA VAL A 528 37.61 -29.92 -6.60
C VAL A 528 37.02 -30.60 -7.84
N GLY A 529 36.73 -29.82 -8.89
CA GLY A 529 36.22 -30.33 -10.17
C GLY A 529 34.91 -31.09 -9.98
N ASN A 530 34.76 -32.24 -10.65
CA ASN A 530 33.56 -33.08 -10.53
C ASN A 530 33.56 -33.99 -9.29
N ARG A 531 34.49 -33.81 -8.35
CA ARG A 531 34.62 -34.68 -7.16
C ARG A 531 33.70 -34.28 -6.01
N ALA A 532 33.08 -33.10 -6.09
CA ALA A 532 32.12 -32.63 -5.12
C ALA A 532 30.99 -31.90 -5.83
N ASN A 533 29.80 -31.94 -5.23
CA ASN A 533 28.65 -31.23 -5.73
C ASN A 533 28.62 -29.78 -5.15
N PRO A 534 27.69 -28.92 -5.61
CA PRO A 534 27.55 -27.56 -5.06
C PRO A 534 27.22 -27.52 -3.56
N GLU A 535 26.54 -28.55 -3.02
CA GLU A 535 26.19 -28.63 -1.59
C GLU A 535 27.44 -28.87 -0.74
N ASP A 536 28.34 -29.75 -1.17
CA ASP A 536 29.61 -30.04 -0.51
C ASP A 536 30.47 -28.78 -0.42
N LEU A 537 30.55 -27.99 -1.50
CA LEU A 537 31.28 -26.72 -1.52
C LEU A 537 30.67 -25.69 -0.56
N THR A 538 29.34 -25.67 -0.46
CA THR A 538 28.62 -24.81 0.47
C THR A 538 28.85 -25.25 1.92
N ALA A 539 28.85 -26.56 2.18
CA ALA A 539 29.13 -27.13 3.50
C ALA A 539 30.56 -26.80 3.96
N VAL A 540 31.55 -26.93 3.08
CA VAL A 540 32.94 -26.54 3.36
C VAL A 540 33.03 -25.05 3.69
N ALA A 541 32.36 -24.18 2.94
CA ALA A 541 32.35 -22.75 3.20
C ALA A 541 31.68 -22.38 4.54
N ARG A 542 30.61 -23.08 4.93
CA ARG A 542 29.94 -22.90 6.23
C ARG A 542 30.81 -23.38 7.38
N GLY A 543 31.51 -24.50 7.22
CA GLY A 543 32.38 -25.10 8.23
C GLY A 543 33.73 -24.41 8.44
N LEU A 544 33.99 -23.27 7.80
CA LEU A 544 35.24 -22.52 8.01
C LEU A 544 35.26 -21.90 9.41
N MET A 545 36.35 -22.11 10.14
CA MET A 545 36.57 -21.45 11.44
C MET A 545 36.56 -19.93 11.30
N GLY A 546 35.87 -19.25 12.22
CA GLY A 546 35.67 -17.80 12.19
C GLY A 546 34.49 -17.36 11.31
N ASN A 547 33.69 -18.30 10.79
CA ASN A 547 32.39 -17.99 10.21
C ASN A 547 31.40 -17.64 11.33
N VAL A 548 31.34 -16.36 11.66
CA VAL A 548 30.51 -15.83 12.76
C VAL A 548 29.04 -16.23 12.60
N THR A 549 28.50 -16.28 11.37
CA THR A 549 27.10 -16.70 11.17
C THR A 549 26.90 -18.14 11.58
N THR A 550 27.76 -19.07 11.13
CA THR A 550 27.65 -20.47 11.51
C THR A 550 27.90 -20.69 13.01
N GLU A 551 28.88 -20.01 13.59
CA GLU A 551 29.17 -20.09 15.03
C GLU A 551 28.00 -19.55 15.87
N MET A 552 27.39 -18.43 15.46
CA MET A 552 26.20 -17.88 16.10
C MET A 552 24.98 -18.80 15.94
N ASP A 553 24.74 -19.33 14.74
CA ASP A 553 23.62 -20.23 14.48
C ASP A 553 23.71 -21.51 15.33
N LEU A 554 24.91 -22.08 15.46
CA LEU A 554 25.16 -23.21 16.34
C LEU A 554 24.92 -22.85 17.80
N ALA A 555 25.45 -21.71 18.28
CA ALA A 555 25.23 -21.26 19.66
C ALA A 555 23.74 -21.01 19.98
N VAL A 556 22.98 -20.45 19.04
CA VAL A 556 21.53 -20.28 19.17
C VAL A 556 20.81 -21.63 19.14
N GLY A 557 21.27 -22.57 18.31
CA GLY A 557 20.77 -23.94 18.28
C GLY A 557 20.96 -24.67 19.62
N ASP A 558 22.17 -24.61 20.16
CA ASP A 558 22.52 -25.17 21.47
C ASP A 558 21.65 -24.55 22.58
N LEU A 559 21.46 -23.21 22.56
CA LEU A 559 20.59 -22.52 23.50
C LEU A 559 19.13 -22.98 23.38
N ALA A 560 18.63 -23.18 22.15
CA ALA A 560 17.29 -23.68 21.92
C ALA A 560 17.12 -25.12 22.42
N ASP A 561 18.13 -25.97 22.27
CA ASP A 561 18.14 -27.34 22.79
C ASP A 561 18.18 -27.38 24.32
N LEU A 562 18.87 -26.43 24.96
CA LEU A 562 18.84 -26.24 26.41
C LEU A 562 17.44 -25.80 26.89
N ILE A 563 16.83 -24.81 26.23
CA ILE A 563 15.47 -24.34 26.57
C ILE A 563 14.45 -25.49 26.44
N ARG A 564 14.53 -26.30 25.38
CA ARG A 564 13.60 -27.42 25.14
C ARG A 564 13.60 -28.49 26.23
N GLN A 565 14.65 -28.55 27.05
CA GLN A 565 14.74 -29.51 28.16
C GLN A 565 13.90 -29.11 29.39
N SER A 566 13.46 -27.84 29.48
CA SER A 566 12.58 -27.36 30.55
C SER A 566 11.25 -26.82 29.99
N PRO A 567 10.11 -27.48 30.29
CA PRO A 567 8.78 -26.97 29.93
C PRO A 567 8.49 -25.57 30.46
N GLU A 568 9.06 -25.22 31.61
CA GLU A 568 8.93 -23.91 32.26
C GLU A 568 9.65 -22.82 31.46
N LEU A 569 10.90 -23.08 31.02
CA LEU A 569 11.64 -22.17 30.15
C LEU A 569 10.93 -21.98 28.79
N VAL A 570 10.42 -23.06 28.19
CA VAL A 570 9.65 -22.96 26.94
C VAL A 570 8.44 -22.05 27.13
N THR A 571 7.68 -22.25 28.21
CA THR A 571 6.49 -21.43 28.51
C THR A 571 6.87 -19.97 28.74
N HIS A 572 7.97 -19.72 29.45
CA HIS A 572 8.48 -18.38 29.72
C HIS A 572 8.84 -17.60 28.45
N PHE A 573 9.54 -18.25 27.50
CA PHE A 573 9.90 -17.64 26.22
C PHE A 573 8.72 -17.47 25.25
N GLN A 574 7.64 -18.23 25.42
CA GLN A 574 6.40 -18.05 24.64
C GLN A 574 5.54 -16.89 25.16
N GLN A 575 5.59 -16.63 26.47
CA GLN A 575 4.76 -15.62 27.13
C GLN A 575 5.42 -14.24 27.20
N ASN A 576 6.74 -14.15 26.94
CA ASN A 576 7.50 -12.92 27.07
C ASN A 576 8.26 -12.57 25.78
N PRO A 577 8.50 -11.28 25.48
CA PRO A 577 9.38 -10.87 24.39
C PRO A 577 10.80 -11.46 24.55
N PRO A 578 11.49 -11.85 23.46
CA PRO A 578 12.74 -12.61 23.54
C PRO A 578 13.83 -11.99 24.43
N LEU A 579 14.04 -10.68 24.37
CA LEU A 579 15.04 -9.98 25.20
C LEU A 579 14.67 -9.95 26.68
N ALA A 580 13.38 -9.83 27.01
CA ALA A 580 12.90 -9.85 28.38
C ALA A 580 12.93 -11.26 28.97
N ALA A 581 12.58 -12.26 28.15
CA ALA A 581 12.69 -13.67 28.50
C ALA A 581 14.14 -14.06 28.80
N LEU A 582 15.08 -13.69 27.93
CA LEU A 582 16.53 -13.90 28.12
C LEU A 582 17.04 -13.28 29.43
N ALA A 583 16.67 -12.04 29.72
CA ALA A 583 17.14 -11.33 30.92
C ALA A 583 16.68 -11.97 32.24
N THR A 584 15.68 -12.85 32.21
CA THR A 584 15.06 -13.47 33.40
C THR A 584 15.11 -14.99 33.36
N ALA A 585 15.66 -15.58 32.31
CA ALA A 585 15.63 -17.03 32.07
C ALA A 585 16.38 -17.82 33.16
N GLU A 586 17.49 -17.31 33.68
CA GLU A 586 18.23 -17.94 34.79
C GLU A 586 17.37 -18.10 36.06
N SER A 587 16.37 -17.23 36.25
CA SER A 587 15.48 -17.24 37.41
C SER A 587 14.27 -18.18 37.30
N VAL A 588 14.09 -18.85 36.14
CA VAL A 588 12.97 -19.77 35.89
C VAL A 588 13.27 -21.14 36.50
N PRO A 589 12.34 -21.77 37.23
CA PRO A 589 12.54 -23.12 37.77
C PRO A 589 12.88 -24.13 36.66
N GLY A 590 13.94 -24.92 36.83
CA GLY A 590 14.40 -25.87 35.81
C GLY A 590 15.46 -25.31 34.85
N SER A 591 15.93 -24.08 35.07
CA SER A 591 17.00 -23.41 34.31
C SER A 591 18.41 -23.98 34.52
N ALA A 592 18.58 -25.13 35.18
CA ALA A 592 19.87 -25.55 35.73
C ALA A 592 21.00 -25.92 34.72
N PRO A 593 20.83 -25.76 33.41
CA PRO A 593 21.98 -25.60 32.51
C PRO A 593 21.97 -24.31 31.66
N PHE A 594 20.99 -23.43 31.83
CA PHE A 594 20.85 -22.11 31.17
C PHE A 594 21.63 -21.06 31.93
#